data_AF-A0A1Y4BRS5-F1
#
_entry.id   AF-A0A1Y4BRS5-F1
#
_cell.length_a   1.000
_cell.length_b   1.000
_cell.length_c   1.000
_cell.angle_alpha   90.00
_cell.angle_beta   90.00
_cell.angle_gamma   90.00
#
_symmetry.space_group_name_H-M   'P 1'
#
loop_
_entity.id
_entity.type
_entity.pdbx_description
1 polymer ?
#
loop_
_entity_poly.entity_id
_entity_poly.type
_entity_poly.pdbx_seq_one_letter_code
_entity_poly.pdbx_strand_id
1 'polypeptide(L)'
;MGKSSAAGEKNWRQTKAFRELRQSMLEDLTARGLVDRAYTDKVEEYMDFWVQRQKLEADIAARGVTVVDAKRGMPVENRSVSLSVQVSRQMLAIFTALGLKDDACAASPQGDDDDEL
;
A
#
# COMPACT_ATOMS: atom_id res chain seq x y z
N MET A 1 -20.87 34.45 5.27
CA MET A 1 -19.48 34.00 5.51
C MET A 1 -19.37 32.50 5.24
N GLY A 2 -18.51 32.12 4.28
CA GLY A 2 -17.79 30.84 4.20
C GLY A 2 -18.59 29.54 4.05
N LYS A 3 -19.03 29.20 2.83
CA LYS A 3 -19.24 27.79 2.46
C LYS A 3 -17.87 27.14 2.27
N SER A 4 -17.33 26.48 3.29
CA SER A 4 -16.21 25.57 3.10
C SER A 4 -16.74 24.30 2.45
N SER A 5 -16.73 24.28 1.12
CA SER A 5 -17.03 23.10 0.33
C SER A 5 -15.97 22.05 0.67
N ALA A 6 -16.36 20.95 1.31
CA ALA A 6 -15.49 19.78 1.43
C ALA A 6 -15.11 19.36 0.01
N ALA A 7 -13.84 19.55 -0.36
CA ALA A 7 -13.29 19.02 -1.59
C ALA A 7 -13.62 17.52 -1.62
N GLY A 8 -14.29 17.06 -2.68
CA GLY A 8 -14.76 15.68 -2.79
C GLY A 8 -13.64 14.72 -2.42
N GLU A 9 -13.83 13.94 -1.36
CA GLU A 9 -12.83 13.03 -0.82
C GLU A 9 -12.39 12.10 -1.97
N LYS A 10 -11.12 12.15 -2.35
CA LYS A 10 -10.60 11.38 -3.49
C LYS A 10 -10.92 9.90 -3.29
N ASN A 11 -11.77 9.34 -4.16
CA ASN A 11 -12.14 7.93 -4.07
C ASN A 11 -11.05 7.06 -4.70
N TRP A 12 -10.09 6.65 -3.87
CA TRP A 12 -8.94 5.83 -4.30
C TRP A 12 -9.34 4.51 -4.96
N ARG A 13 -10.46 3.89 -4.56
CA ARG A 13 -10.98 2.64 -5.17
C ARG A 13 -11.39 2.81 -6.63
N GLN A 14 -11.70 4.02 -7.06
CA GLN A 14 -12.11 4.30 -8.44
C GLN A 14 -10.93 4.72 -9.34
N THR A 15 -9.72 4.83 -8.77
CA THR A 15 -8.54 5.22 -9.55
C THR A 15 -8.13 4.12 -10.51
N LYS A 16 -7.54 4.51 -11.64
CA LYS A 16 -6.96 3.58 -12.62
C LYS A 16 -5.91 2.66 -11.97
N ALA A 17 -5.01 3.24 -11.18
CA ALA A 17 -3.97 2.51 -10.44
C ALA A 17 -4.54 1.42 -9.52
N PHE A 18 -5.64 1.69 -8.81
CA PHE A 18 -6.31 0.69 -7.97
C PHE A 18 -6.80 -0.50 -8.81
N ARG A 19 -7.48 -0.21 -9.92
CA ARG A 19 -8.05 -1.25 -10.79
C ARG A 19 -6.95 -2.09 -11.45
N GLU A 20 -5.91 -1.45 -11.96
CA GLU A 20 -4.78 -2.13 -12.61
C GLU A 20 -4.02 -3.02 -11.63
N LEU A 21 -3.73 -2.52 -10.43
CA LEU A 21 -3.03 -3.31 -9.41
C LEU A 21 -3.87 -4.53 -8.97
N ARG A 22 -5.16 -4.32 -8.71
CA ARG A 22 -6.08 -5.41 -8.34
C ARG A 22 -6.17 -6.45 -9.45
N GLN A 23 -6.31 -6.00 -10.70
CA GLN A 23 -6.39 -6.87 -11.88
C GLN A 23 -5.13 -7.71 -12.02
N SER A 24 -3.95 -7.07 -11.96
CA SER A 24 -2.65 -7.75 -12.04
C SER A 24 -2.49 -8.82 -10.95
N MET A 25 -2.81 -8.52 -9.70
CA MET A 25 -2.69 -9.51 -8.61
C MET A 25 -3.63 -10.72 -8.81
N LEU A 26 -4.83 -10.51 -9.35
CA LEU A 26 -5.77 -11.60 -9.64
C LEU A 26 -5.34 -12.42 -10.86
N GLU A 27 -4.76 -11.78 -11.88
CA GLU A 27 -4.22 -12.44 -13.06
C GLU A 27 -3.02 -13.32 -12.69
N ASP A 28 -2.12 -12.85 -11.84
CA ASP A 28 -0.98 -13.63 -11.34
C ASP A 28 -1.44 -14.89 -10.58
N LEU A 29 -2.43 -14.75 -9.69
CA LEU A 29 -3.03 -15.88 -8.99
C LEU A 29 -3.70 -16.87 -9.97
N THR A 30 -4.37 -16.35 -10.99
CA THR A 30 -5.02 -17.17 -12.02
C THR A 30 -3.99 -17.96 -12.84
N ALA A 31 -2.90 -17.30 -13.26
CA ALA A 31 -1.81 -17.93 -13.99
C ALA A 31 -1.13 -19.05 -13.18
N ARG A 32 -1.11 -18.92 -11.86
CA ARG A 32 -0.58 -19.93 -10.92
C ARG A 32 -1.61 -20.99 -10.50
N GLY A 33 -2.84 -20.91 -10.97
CA GLY A 33 -3.94 -21.82 -10.59
C GLY A 33 -4.46 -21.61 -9.15
N LEU A 34 -4.11 -20.49 -8.50
CA LEU A 34 -4.50 -20.13 -7.13
C LEU A 34 -5.78 -19.29 -7.11
N VAL A 35 -6.84 -19.79 -7.76
CA VAL A 35 -8.13 -19.08 -7.92
C VAL A 35 -9.13 -19.31 -6.77
N ASP A 36 -8.72 -20.04 -5.72
CA ASP A 36 -9.60 -20.27 -4.58
C ASP A 36 -9.93 -18.97 -3.84
N ARG A 37 -11.12 -18.93 -3.24
CA ARG A 37 -11.65 -17.77 -2.54
C ARG A 37 -10.69 -17.24 -1.48
N ALA A 38 -9.97 -18.13 -0.78
CA ALA A 38 -9.01 -17.73 0.24
C ALA A 38 -7.91 -16.78 -0.30
N TYR A 39 -7.44 -17.00 -1.52
CA TYR A 39 -6.44 -16.14 -2.15
C TYR A 39 -7.04 -14.85 -2.69
N THR A 40 -8.23 -14.93 -3.30
CA THR A 40 -8.92 -13.73 -3.81
C THR A 40 -9.32 -12.76 -2.69
N ASP A 41 -9.74 -13.28 -1.53
CA ASP A 41 -10.07 -12.47 -0.36
C ASP A 41 -8.82 -11.74 0.18
N LYS A 42 -7.64 -12.36 0.10
CA LYS A 42 -6.37 -11.73 0.47
C LYS A 42 -5.97 -10.60 -0.49
N VAL A 43 -6.28 -10.72 -1.78
CA VAL A 43 -6.10 -9.61 -2.72
C VAL A 43 -6.99 -8.44 -2.34
N GLU A 44 -8.27 -8.66 -2.03
CA GLU A 44 -9.15 -7.57 -1.59
C GLU A 44 -8.63 -6.90 -0.30
N GLU A 45 -8.16 -7.69 0.67
CA GLU A 45 -7.54 -7.17 1.89
C GLU A 45 -6.31 -6.30 1.60
N TYR A 46 -5.44 -6.73 0.67
CA TYR A 46 -4.31 -5.93 0.21
C TYR A 46 -4.77 -4.60 -0.41
N MET A 47 -5.81 -4.63 -1.24
CA MET A 47 -6.35 -3.45 -1.90
C MET A 47 -6.98 -2.45 -0.91
N ASP A 48 -7.57 -2.95 0.18
CA ASP A 48 -8.08 -2.12 1.27
C ASP A 48 -6.94 -1.39 2.00
N PHE A 49 -5.85 -2.10 2.29
CA PHE A 49 -4.64 -1.48 2.86
C PHE A 49 -3.99 -0.49 1.89
N TRP A 50 -3.97 -0.79 0.59
CA TRP A 50 -3.48 0.16 -0.41
C TRP A 50 -4.24 1.48 -0.35
N VAL A 51 -5.58 1.43 -0.27
CA VAL A 51 -6.41 2.65 -0.13
C VAL A 51 -6.10 3.40 1.15
N GLN A 52 -5.95 2.72 2.29
CA GLN A 52 -5.53 3.35 3.53
C GLN A 52 -4.17 4.03 3.38
N ARG A 53 -3.19 3.35 2.77
CA ARG A 53 -1.86 3.91 2.54
C ARG A 53 -1.94 5.19 1.68
N GLN A 54 -2.72 5.19 0.60
CA GLN A 54 -2.90 6.39 -0.23
C GLN A 54 -3.49 7.57 0.55
N LYS A 55 -4.41 7.32 1.50
CA LYS A 55 -4.93 8.39 2.38
C LYS A 55 -3.86 8.93 3.32
N LEU A 56 -3.05 8.05 3.92
CA LEU A 56 -1.97 8.43 4.82
C LEU A 56 -0.88 9.22 4.09
N GLU A 57 -0.48 8.80 2.89
CA GLU A 57 0.48 9.52 2.06
C GLU A 57 -0.05 10.90 1.63
N ALA A 58 -1.35 11.01 1.31
CA ALA A 58 -1.97 12.30 1.01
C ALA A 58 -1.96 13.25 2.23
N ASP A 59 -2.20 12.72 3.44
CA ASP A 59 -2.10 13.50 4.68
C ASP A 59 -0.66 13.96 4.96
N ILE A 60 0.32 13.07 4.78
CA ILE A 60 1.76 13.41 4.93
C ILE A 60 2.16 14.47 3.90
N ALA A 61 1.74 14.34 2.65
CA ALA A 61 2.03 15.32 1.61
C ALA A 61 1.40 16.69 1.92
N ALA A 62 0.21 16.71 2.51
CA ALA A 62 -0.49 17.95 2.84
C ALA A 62 0.03 18.63 4.11
N ARG A 63 0.42 17.86 5.14
CA ARG A 63 0.75 18.39 6.48
C ARG A 63 2.22 18.28 6.85
N GLY A 64 3.01 17.55 6.07
CA GLY A 64 4.38 17.22 6.37
C GLY A 64 4.52 16.10 7.41
N VAL A 65 5.78 15.75 7.68
CA VAL A 65 6.17 14.72 8.66
C VAL A 65 6.08 15.19 10.12
N THR A 66 6.05 16.50 10.34
CA THR A 66 5.95 17.13 11.66
C THR A 66 4.76 18.09 11.66
N VAL A 67 3.90 17.98 12.67
CA VAL A 67 2.69 18.79 12.83
C VAL A 67 2.66 19.42 14.22
N VAL A 68 1.96 20.54 14.38
CA VAL A 68 1.78 21.15 15.71
C VAL A 68 0.67 20.42 16.47
N ASP A 69 0.98 19.99 17.69
CA ASP A 69 -0.03 19.44 18.60
C ASP A 69 -0.97 20.56 19.06
N ALA A 70 -2.25 20.46 18.71
CA ALA A 70 -3.23 21.51 19.00
C ALA A 70 -3.48 21.71 20.52
N LYS A 71 -3.16 20.72 21.37
CA LYS A 71 -3.33 20.83 22.83
C LYS A 71 -2.10 21.40 23.52
N ARG A 72 -0.91 21.08 23.01
CA ARG A 72 0.39 21.40 23.64
C ARG A 72 1.13 22.54 22.96
N GLY A 73 0.76 22.90 21.73
CA GLY A 73 1.43 23.92 20.93
C GLY A 73 2.85 23.54 20.49
N MET A 74 3.23 22.26 20.61
CA MET A 74 4.59 21.80 20.32
C MET A 74 4.63 20.97 19.03
N PRO A 75 5.75 21.01 18.28
CA PRO A 75 5.94 20.13 17.12
C PRO A 75 5.96 18.66 17.57
N VAL A 76 5.16 17.83 16.92
CA VAL A 76 5.09 16.38 17.11
C VAL A 76 5.10 15.66 15.77
N GLU A 77 5.40 14.36 15.77
CA GLU A 77 5.32 13.54 14.56
C GLU A 77 3.88 13.54 14.00
N ASN A 78 3.77 13.65 12.68
CA ASN A 78 2.53 13.32 12.00
C ASN A 78 2.25 11.82 12.14
N ARG A 79 1.19 11.46 12.88
CA ARG A 79 0.80 10.07 13.12
C ARG A 79 0.62 9.25 11.84
N SER A 80 0.29 9.90 10.72
CA SER A 80 0.18 9.25 9.41
C SER A 80 1.47 8.59 8.96
N VAL A 81 2.64 9.12 9.37
CA VAL A 81 3.97 8.53 9.08
C VAL A 81 4.06 7.15 9.73
N SER A 82 3.93 7.09 11.06
CA SER A 82 3.97 5.84 11.82
C SER A 82 2.92 4.82 11.35
N LEU A 83 1.71 5.29 11.00
CA LEU A 83 0.65 4.42 10.47
C LEU A 83 0.97 3.91 9.06
N SER A 84 1.56 4.72 8.18
CA SER A 84 1.91 4.31 6.81
C SER A 84 2.92 3.15 6.83
N VAL A 85 3.87 3.19 7.77
CA VAL A 85 4.83 2.09 7.97
C VAL A 85 4.13 0.81 8.45
N GLN A 86 3.15 0.92 9.36
CA GLN A 86 2.38 -0.25 9.83
C GLN A 86 1.53 -0.86 8.72
N VAL A 87 0.83 -0.04 7.94
CA VAL A 87 0.06 -0.48 6.77
C VAL A 87 0.99 -1.17 5.76
N SER A 88 2.16 -0.59 5.49
CA SER A 88 3.13 -1.18 4.57
C SER A 88 3.64 -2.55 5.04
N ARG A 89 3.80 -2.76 6.36
CA ARG A 89 4.12 -4.08 6.91
C ARG A 89 3.02 -5.11 6.70
N GLN A 90 1.75 -4.72 6.89
CA GLN A 90 0.61 -5.62 6.63
C GLN A 90 0.49 -5.96 5.14
N MET A 91 0.69 -4.96 4.27
CA MET A 91 0.74 -5.18 2.82
C MET A 91 1.84 -6.18 2.43
N LEU A 92 3.05 -6.04 2.99
CA LEU A 92 4.15 -6.97 2.73
C LEU A 92 3.85 -8.40 3.23
N ALA A 93 3.19 -8.52 4.38
CA ALA A 93 2.78 -9.83 4.91
C ALA A 93 1.78 -10.52 3.98
N ILE A 94 0.79 -9.80 3.46
CA ILE A 94 -0.16 -10.35 2.47
C ILE A 94 0.55 -10.70 1.18
N PHE A 95 1.42 -9.80 0.68
CA PHE A 95 2.19 -10.03 -0.55
C PHE A 95 3.05 -11.30 -0.46
N THR A 96 3.65 -11.54 0.71
CA THR A 96 4.43 -12.76 1.00
C THR A 96 3.52 -13.99 1.11
N ALA A 97 2.36 -13.88 1.77
CA ALA A 97 1.40 -14.98 1.91
C ALA A 97 0.80 -15.43 0.56
N LEU A 98 0.71 -14.51 -0.41
CA LEU A 98 0.33 -14.81 -1.80
C LEU A 98 1.49 -15.43 -2.61
N GLY A 99 2.71 -15.49 -2.06
CA GLY A 99 3.91 -15.97 -2.76
C GLY A 99 4.43 -15.03 -3.85
N LEU A 100 3.96 -13.78 -3.91
CA LEU A 100 4.35 -12.81 -4.93
C LEU A 100 5.76 -12.24 -4.70
N LYS A 101 6.30 -12.41 -3.49
CA LYS A 101 7.67 -12.01 -3.15
C LYS A 101 8.72 -12.90 -3.81
N ASP A 102 8.45 -14.21 -3.87
CA ASP A 102 9.39 -15.19 -4.40
C ASP A 102 9.49 -15.07 -5.93
N ASP A 103 8.36 -14.76 -6.59
CA ASP A 103 8.30 -14.48 -8.03
C ASP A 103 9.16 -13.25 -8.41
N ALA A 104 9.15 -12.18 -7.60
CA ALA A 104 9.99 -11.01 -7.82
C ALA A 104 11.49 -11.31 -7.65
N CYS A 105 11.84 -12.16 -6.69
CA CYS A 105 13.23 -12.62 -6.51
C CYS A 105 13.69 -13.56 -7.64
N ALA A 106 12.81 -14.42 -8.15
CA ALA A 106 13.12 -15.33 -9.26
C ALA A 106 13.15 -14.64 -10.63
N ALA A 107 12.38 -13.56 -10.82
CA ALA A 107 12.37 -12.75 -12.03
C ALA A 107 13.55 -11.76 -12.11
N SER A 108 14.28 -11.57 -11.00
CA SER A 108 15.57 -10.91 -11.05
C SER A 108 16.54 -11.88 -11.72
N PRO A 109 17.25 -11.53 -12.82
CA PRO A 109 18.34 -12.36 -13.27
C PRO A 109 19.25 -12.54 -12.07
N GLN A 110 19.46 -13.79 -11.65
CA GLN A 110 20.54 -14.13 -10.74
C GLN A 110 21.81 -13.61 -11.41
N GLY A 111 22.22 -12.41 -11.03
CA GLY A 111 23.56 -11.94 -11.29
C GLY A 111 24.44 -12.86 -10.46
N ASP A 112 25.30 -13.58 -11.16
CA ASP A 112 26.50 -14.23 -10.63
C ASP A 112 27.11 -13.35 -9.52
N ASP A 113 26.94 -13.78 -8.28
CA ASP A 113 27.88 -13.52 -7.19
C ASP A 113 28.33 -14.88 -6.63
N ASP A 114 28.68 -15.81 -7.53
CA ASP A 114 29.50 -16.99 -7.24
C ASP A 114 30.82 -16.85 -8.00
N ASP A 115 31.60 -15.82 -7.65
CA ASP A 115 33.04 -15.76 -7.95
C ASP A 115 33.71 -14.68 -7.07
N GLU A 116 34.05 -15.02 -5.82
CA GLU A 116 35.23 -14.44 -5.18
C GLU A 116 36.10 -15.53 -4.55
N LEU A 117 37.37 -15.49 -4.98
CA LEU A 117 38.53 -16.37 -4.75
C LEU A 117 39.03 -16.45 -3.30
#